data_AF-A0A1V4VW31-F1
#
_entry.id   AF-A0A1V4VW31-F1
#
_cell.length_a   1.000
_cell.length_b   1.000
_cell.length_c   1.000
_cell.angle_alpha   90.00
_cell.angle_beta   90.00
_cell.angle_gamma   90.00
#
_symmetry.space_group_name_H-M   'P 1'
#
loop_
_entity.id
_entity.type
_entity.pdbx_description
1 polymer ?
#
loop_
_entity_poly.entity_id
_entity_poly.type
_entity_poly.pdbx_seq_one_letter_code
_entity_poly.pdbx_strand_id
1 'polypeptide(L)' 'MVQDHSFEEIEVGDCASISKTISEADIFAYAGITGDLNPNLLLGTYKYAK' A
#
# COMPACT_ATOMS: atom_id res chain seq x y z
N MET A 1 -3.60 -16.63 11.27
CA MET A 1 -2.13 -16.54 11.15
C MET A 1 -1.81 -16.39 9.68
N VAL A 2 -0.95 -15.45 9.30
CA VAL A 2 -0.39 -15.41 7.93
C VAL A 2 0.53 -16.62 7.80
N GLN A 3 0.40 -17.36 6.70
CA GLN A 3 1.25 -18.49 6.38
C GLN A 3 2.31 -18.05 5.38
N ASP A 4 3.55 -18.38 5.69
CA ASP A 4 4.69 -18.15 4.80
C ASP A 4 4.91 -19.42 3.96
N HIS A 5 5.36 -19.25 2.72
CA HIS A 5 5.71 -20.36 1.84
C HIS A 5 7.23 -20.48 1.77
N SER A 6 7.75 -21.67 2.10
CA SER A 6 9.19 -21.93 1.95
C SER A 6 9.57 -21.94 0.46
N PHE A 7 10.84 -21.69 0.16
CA PHE A 7 11.30 -21.63 -1.23
C PHE A 7 11.04 -22.94 -1.98
N GLU A 8 11.15 -24.07 -1.29
CA GLU A 8 10.91 -25.41 -1.81
C GLU A 8 9.43 -25.69 -2.14
N GLU A 9 8.49 -24.88 -1.64
CA GLU A 9 7.05 -25.03 -1.86
C GLU A 9 6.52 -24.22 -3.05
N ILE A 10 7.31 -23.28 -3.59
CA ILE A 10 6.89 -22.41 -4.69
C ILE A 10 7.18 -23.10 -6.03
N GLU A 11 6.14 -23.28 -6.85
CA GLU A 11 6.23 -23.94 -8.15
C GLU A 11 6.08 -22.96 -9.32
N VAL A 12 6.61 -23.35 -10.48
CA VAL A 12 6.47 -22.55 -11.71
C VAL A 12 4.99 -22.51 -12.12
N GLY A 13 4.40 -21.32 -12.06
CA GLY A 13 2.98 -21.09 -12.34
C GLY A 13 2.19 -20.57 -11.15
N ASP A 14 2.78 -20.58 -9.94
CA ASP A 14 2.13 -20.02 -8.76
C ASP A 14 1.82 -18.54 -8.90
N CYS A 15 0.64 -18.16 -8.41
CA CYS A 15 0.12 -16.80 -8.47
C CYS A 15 -0.44 -16.40 -7.11
N ALA A 16 -0.11 -15.20 -6.66
CA ALA A 16 -0.69 -14.59 -5.47
C ALA A 16 -1.16 -13.17 -5.79
N SER A 17 -2.26 -12.74 -5.15
CA SER A 17 -2.77 -11.39 -5.31
C SER A 17 -3.30 -10.87 -3.99
N ILE A 18 -3.02 -9.59 -3.71
CA ILE A 18 -3.65 -8.84 -2.63
C ILE A 18 -4.29 -7.60 -3.23
N SER A 19 -5.46 -7.24 -2.70
CA SER A 19 -6.15 -6.01 -3.06
C SER A 19 -6.42 -5.21 -1.81
N LYS A 20 -6.20 -3.90 -1.88
CA LYS A 20 -6.51 -2.96 -0.82
C LYS A 20 -7.10 -1.70 -1.43
N THR A 21 -8.20 -1.21 -0.87
CA THR A 21 -8.70 0.14 -1.17
C THR A 21 -7.80 1.16 -0.48
N ILE A 22 -7.23 2.08 -1.26
CA ILE A 22 -6.39 3.15 -0.72
C ILE A 22 -7.28 4.25 -0.16
N SER A 23 -7.06 4.58 1.11
CA SER A 23 -7.76 5.65 1.81
C SER A 23 -6.84 6.85 2.05
N GLU A 24 -7.43 7.98 2.44
CA GLU A 24 -6.68 9.17 2.89
C GLU A 24 -5.72 8.85 4.05
N ALA A 25 -6.10 7.94 4.96
CA ALA A 25 -5.24 7.51 6.06
C ALA A 25 -3.94 6.84 5.58
N ASP A 26 -3.99 6.07 4.49
CA ASP A 26 -2.80 5.43 3.92
C ASP A 26 -1.82 6.46 3.36
N ILE A 27 -2.34 7.55 2.77
CA ILE A 27 -1.52 8.63 2.21
C ILE A 27 -0.82 9.42 3.33
N PHE A 28 -1.53 9.71 4.42
CA PHE A 28 -0.89 10.34 5.59
C PHE A 28 0.12 9.44 6.27
N ALA A 29 -0.17 8.14 6.39
CA ALA A 29 0.78 7.18 6.94
C ALA A 29 2.06 7.13 6.09
N TYR A 30 1.92 7.06 4.76
CA TYR A 30 3.05 7.13 3.84
C TYR A 30 3.87 8.41 4.01
N ALA A 31 3.22 9.57 3.99
CA ALA A 31 3.90 10.87 4.11
C ALA A 31 4.58 11.04 5.48
N GLY A 32 3.95 10.58 6.56
CA GLY A 32 4.51 10.63 7.92
C GLY A 32 5.70 9.70 8.11
N ILE A 33 5.72 8.53 7.47
CA ILE A 33 6.83 7.56 7.55
C ILE A 33 8.00 7.98 6.66
N THR A 34 7.71 8.41 5.42
CA THR A 34 8.75 8.74 4.42
C THR A 34 9.29 10.16 4.56
N GLY A 35 8.51 11.06 5.17
CA GLY A 35 8.79 12.49 5.19
C GLY A 35 8.43 13.22 3.88
N ASP A 36 7.81 12.56 2.91
CA ASP A 36 7.34 13.20 1.68
C ASP A 36 6.06 14.01 1.93
N LEU A 37 6.26 15.27 2.33
CA LEU A 37 5.20 16.24 2.59
C LEU A 37 4.92 17.12 1.36
N ASN A 38 5.16 16.62 0.14
CA ASN A 38 4.89 17.38 -1.07
C ASN A 38 3.42 17.86 -1.11
N PRO A 39 3.16 19.16 -1.30
CA PRO A 39 1.81 19.71 -1.37
C PRO A 39 0.92 19.02 -2.41
N ASN A 40 1.47 18.57 -3.55
CA ASN A 40 0.65 17.89 -4.56
C ASN A 40 0.12 16.53 -4.06
N LEU A 41 0.90 15.82 -3.25
CA LEU A 41 0.50 14.56 -2.62
C LEU A 41 -0.58 14.81 -1.56
N LEU A 42 -0.34 15.76 -0.66
CA LEU A 42 -1.25 16.03 0.46
C LEU A 42 -2.53 16.78 0.03
N LEU A 43 -2.43 17.88 -0.73
CA LEU A 43 -3.60 18.60 -1.23
C LEU A 43 -4.40 17.78 -2.24
N GLY A 44 -3.75 16.90 -3.00
CA GLY A 44 -4.43 15.93 -3.87
C GLY A 44 -5.41 15.10 -3.06
N THR A 45 -4.94 14.47 -1.98
CA THR A 45 -5.79 13.71 -1.04
C THR A 45 -7.00 14.49 -0.55
N TYR A 46 -6.79 15.70 -0.03
CA TYR A 46 -7.89 16.54 0.48
C TYR A 46 -8.92 16.91 -0.60
N LYS A 47 -8.51 17.02 -1.87
CA LYS A 47 -9.40 17.35 -2.99
C LYS A 47 -10.29 16.18 -3.40
N TYR A 48 -9.80 14.94 -3.30
CA TYR A 48 -10.52 13.73 -3.69
C TYR A 48 -11.22 13.04 -2.51
N ALA A 49 -11.03 13.55 -1.29
CA ALA A 49 -11.71 13.11 -0.08
C ALA A 49 -13.15 13.68 0.08
N LYS A 50 -13.68 14.38 -0.94
CA LYS A 50 -15.03 14.93 -0.97
C LYS A 50 -15.94 14.21 -1.96
#